data_AF-A0A660QQS8-F1
#
_entry.id   AF-A0A660QQS8-F1
#
_cell.length_a   1.000
_cell.length_b   1.000
_cell.length_c   1.000
_cell.angle_alpha   90.00
_cell.angle_beta   90.00
_cell.angle_gamma   90.00
#
_symmetry.space_group_name_H-M   'P 1'
#
loop_
_entity.id
_entity.type
_entity.pdbx_description
1 polymer ?
#
loop_
_entity_poly.entity_id
_entity_poly.type
_entity_poly.pdbx_seq_one_letter_code
_entity_poly.pdbx_strand_id
1 'polypeptide(L)' 'VALKADFALIKAKKADFYGNLTFNLTSRNFNPLMAFAAETTIVQAEEIVPVGGLAPDEVVVPHAVVDYIVRGDVR' A
#
# COMPACT_ATOMS: atom_id res chain seq x y z
N VAL A 1 8.22 3.02 -23.53
CA VAL A 1 7.11 3.86 -23.05
C VAL A 1 6.79 3.42 -21.63
N ALA A 2 6.65 4.35 -20.68
CA ALA A 2 6.24 4.01 -19.32
C ALA A 2 4.72 3.79 -19.30
N LEU A 3 4.26 2.71 -18.66
CA LEU A 3 2.84 2.49 -18.43
C LEU A 3 2.41 3.33 -17.23
N LYS A 4 1.44 4.22 -17.45
CA LYS A 4 0.73 4.95 -16.39
C LYS A 4 -0.74 4.56 -16.42
N ALA A 5 -1.35 4.50 -15.24
CA ALA A 5 -2.77 4.28 -15.06
C ALA A 5 -3.41 5.47 -14.35
N ASP A 6 -4.72 5.61 -14.48
CA ASP A 6 -5.47 6.58 -13.66
C ASP A 6 -5.57 6.07 -12.22
N PHE A 7 -5.76 4.76 -12.03
CA PHE A 7 -5.92 4.13 -10.73
C PHE A 7 -5.00 2.91 -10.54
N ALA A 8 -4.46 2.74 -9.32
CA ALA A 8 -3.82 1.52 -8.85
C ALA A 8 -4.60 0.94 -7.66
N LEU A 9 -5.01 -0.33 -7.78
CA LEU A 9 -5.63 -1.08 -6.70
C LEU A 9 -4.61 -2.04 -6.11
N ILE A 10 -4.29 -1.87 -4.84
CA ILE A 10 -3.18 -2.56 -4.18
C ILE A 10 -3.68 -3.31 -2.96
N LYS A 11 -3.13 -4.51 -2.73
CA LYS A 11 -3.36 -5.26 -1.50
C LYS A 11 -2.09 -5.25 -0.63
N ALA A 12 -2.19 -4.72 0.58
CA ALA A 12 -1.13 -4.67 1.58
C ALA A 12 -1.45 -5.57 2.78
N LYS A 13 -0.40 -6.04 3.47
CA LYS A 13 -0.55 -6.78 4.72
C LYS A 13 -0.92 -5.82 5.85
N LYS A 14 -0.14 -4.76 6.00
CA LYS A 14 -0.43 -3.69 6.96
C LYS A 14 -0.28 -2.34 6.31
N ALA A 15 -1.09 -1.39 6.77
CA ALA A 15 -0.93 0.03 6.53
C ALA A 15 -0.97 0.78 7.86
N ASP A 16 -0.17 1.83 8.04
CA ASP A 16 -0.40 2.77 9.14
C ASP A 16 -1.41 3.86 8.75
N PHE A 17 -1.82 4.70 9.70
CA PHE A 17 -2.75 5.81 9.44
C PHE A 17 -2.22 6.89 8.50
N TYR A 18 -0.91 6.95 8.23
CA TYR A 18 -0.38 7.83 7.20
C TYR A 18 -0.49 7.21 5.81
N GLY A 19 -0.41 5.88 5.70
CA GLY A 19 -0.40 5.16 4.42
C GLY A 19 0.92 4.47 4.11
N ASN A 20 1.82 4.34 5.08
CA ASN A 20 3.01 3.51 4.91
C ASN A 20 2.58 2.05 4.87
N LEU A 21 3.09 1.30 3.89
CA LEU A 21 2.65 -0.08 3.63
C LEU A 21 3.76 -1.09 3.82
N THR A 22 3.37 -2.26 4.31
CA THR A 22 4.20 -3.47 4.26
C THR A 22 3.42 -4.64 3.66
N PHE A 23 4.15 -5.63 3.16
CA PHE A 23 3.61 -6.75 2.38
C PHE A 23 4.11 -8.08 2.93
N ASN A 24 3.36 -9.16 2.67
CA ASN A 24 3.70 -10.49 3.14
C ASN A 24 4.44 -11.28 2.05
N LEU A 25 5.76 -11.40 2.17
CA LEU A 25 6.59 -12.24 1.29
C LEU A 25 6.21 -12.08 -0.20
N THR A 26 5.65 -13.13 -0.81
CA THR A 26 5.30 -13.19 -2.24
C THR A 26 4.12 -12.29 -2.63
N SER A 27 3.34 -11.78 -1.67
CA SER A 27 2.31 -10.76 -1.95
C SER A 27 2.90 -9.39 -2.29
N ARG A 28 4.20 -9.19 -2.05
CA ARG A 28 4.99 -8.02 -2.49
C ARG A 28 5.40 -8.10 -3.97
N ASN A 29 4.51 -8.55 -4.83
CA ASN A 29 4.79 -8.72 -6.26
C ASN A 29 4.78 -7.35 -7.00
N PHE A 30 3.78 -7.10 -7.84
CA PHE A 30 3.59 -5.84 -8.56
C PHE A 30 3.03 -4.72 -7.67
N ASN A 31 2.50 -5.05 -6.49
CA ASN A 31 1.88 -4.10 -5.59
C ASN A 31 2.72 -2.81 -5.37
N PRO A 32 4.00 -2.86 -4.93
CA PRO A 32 4.79 -1.64 -4.79
C PRO A 32 5.02 -0.91 -6.11
N LEU A 33 5.26 -1.63 -7.21
CA LEU A 33 5.51 -1.02 -8.52
C LEU A 33 4.28 -0.25 -9.01
N MET A 34 3.09 -0.80 -8.83
CA MET A 34 1.83 -0.16 -9.24
C MET A 34 1.52 1.10 -8.43
N ALA A 35 1.93 1.17 -7.16
CA ALA A 35 1.76 2.37 -6.31
C ALA A 35 2.41 3.63 -6.90
N PHE A 36 3.53 3.46 -7.62
CA PHE A 36 4.25 4.56 -8.26
C PHE A 36 3.79 4.82 -9.70
N ALA A 37 2.91 3.99 -10.25
CA ALA A 37 2.54 3.99 -11.66
C ALA A 37 1.12 4.53 -11.93
N ALA A 38 0.44 5.05 -10.91
CA ALA A 38 -0.91 5.60 -11.03
C ALA A 38 -1.03 7.03 -10.52
N GLU A 39 -2.03 7.75 -11.00
CA GLU A 39 -2.42 9.06 -10.46
C GLU A 39 -3.15 8.93 -9.11
N THR A 40 -3.95 7.88 -8.93
CA THR A 40 -4.62 7.58 -7.66
C THR A 40 -4.36 6.15 -7.21
N THR A 41 -3.78 6.00 -6.02
CA THR A 41 -3.46 4.72 -5.40
C THR A 41 -4.44 4.42 -4.25
N ILE A 42 -5.20 3.34 -4.40
CA ILE A 42 -6.16 2.85 -3.42
C ILE A 42 -5.65 1.53 -2.86
N VAL A 43 -5.46 1.48 -1.55
CA VAL A 43 -4.86 0.34 -0.84
C VAL A 43 -5.90 -0.34 0.02
N GLN A 44 -6.10 -1.63 -0.21
CA GLN A 44 -6.74 -2.52 0.75
C GLN A 44 -5.69 -3.07 1.71
N ALA A 45 -5.82 -2.80 3.00
CA ALA A 45 -4.94 -3.34 4.04
C ALA A 45 -5.67 -4.37 4.91
N GLU A 46 -5.01 -5.50 5.18
CA GLU A 46 -5.55 -6.53 6.11
C GLU A 46 -5.57 -6.00 7.55
N GLU A 47 -4.51 -5.31 7.96
CA GLU A 47 -4.39 -4.65 9.26
C GLU A 47 -4.10 -3.16 9.08
N ILE A 48 -4.87 -2.30 9.76
CA ILE A 48 -4.56 -0.87 9.85
C ILE A 48 -4.07 -0.59 11.26
N VAL A 49 -2.83 -0.11 11.36
CA VAL A 49 -2.15 0.14 12.64
C VAL A 49 -2.01 1.64 12.92
N PRO A 50 -1.87 2.05 14.19
CA PRO A 50 -1.51 3.43 14.51
C PRO A 50 -0.16 3.84 13.92
N VAL A 51 0.07 5.15 13.81
CA VAL A 51 1.39 5.71 13.43
C VAL A 51 2.45 5.20 14.41
N GLY A 52 3.56 4.69 13.87
CA GLY A 52 4.62 4.03 14.65
C GLY A 52 4.38 2.54 14.89
N GLY A 53 3.24 1.99 14.48
CA GLY A 53 2.97 0.54 14.48
C GLY A 53 3.66 -0.23 13.34
N LEU A 54 4.29 0.49 12.41
CA LEU A 54 5.24 -0.04 11.43
C LEU A 54 6.62 0.52 11.76
N ALA A 55 7.62 -0.36 11.88
CA ALA A 55 8.99 0.09 12.04
C ALA A 55 9.47 0.74 10.72
N PRO A 56 10.33 1.78 10.76
CA PRO A 56 10.76 2.47 9.54
C PRO A 56 11.40 1.57 8.48
N ASP A 57 12.06 0.49 8.90
CA ASP A 57 12.69 -0.52 8.04
C ASP A 57 11.70 -1.55 7.46
N GLU A 58 10.49 -1.65 8.01
CA GLU A 58 9.41 -2.48 7.49
C GLU A 58 8.61 -1.80 6.36
N VAL A 59 8.77 -0.49 6.19
CA VAL A 59 8.05 0.30 5.19
C VAL A 59 8.59 0.00 3.79
N VAL A 60 7.73 -0.57 2.95
CA VAL A 60 8.05 -0.91 1.55
C VAL A 60 7.56 0.16 0.60
N VAL A 61 6.35 0.65 0.81
CA VAL A 61 5.77 1.77 0.06
C VAL A 61 5.56 2.91 1.03
N PRO A 62 6.18 4.08 0.81
CA PRO A 62 5.96 5.24 1.65
C PRO A 62 4.56 5.81 1.40
N HIS A 63 3.97 6.42 2.44
CA HIS A 63 2.66 7.04 2.35
C HIS A 63 2.52 8.13 1.27
N ALA A 64 3.64 8.71 0.82
CA ALA A 64 3.65 9.80 -0.17
C ALA A 64 3.02 9.44 -1.54
N VAL A 65 2.82 8.15 -1.82
CA VAL A 65 2.20 7.66 -3.06
C VAL A 65 0.91 6.88 -2.82
N VAL A 66 0.31 7.04 -1.64
CA VAL A 66 -0.93 6.38 -1.23
C VAL A 66 -1.99 7.44 -0.96
N ASP A 67 -3.10 7.39 -1.70
CA ASP A 67 -4.18 8.38 -1.57
C ASP A 67 -5.29 7.89 -0.64
N TYR A 68 -5.62 6.60 -0.73
CA TYR A 68 -6.73 6.02 0.03
C TYR A 68 -6.33 4.69 0.64
N ILE A 69 -6.73 4.50 1.90
CA ILE A 69 -6.60 3.23 2.61
C ILE A 69 -7.99 2.77 2.99
N VAL A 70 -8.32 1.54 2.63
CA VAL A 70 -9.55 0.87 3.01
C VAL A 70 -9.21 -0.40 3.76
N ARG A 71 -9.94 -0.65 4.85
CA ARG A 71 -9.81 -1.89 5.61
C ARG A 71 -10.39 -3.03 4.78
N GLY A 72 -9.60 -4.07 4.52
CA GLY A 72 -10.08 -5.27 3.85
C GLY A 72 -10.99 -6.08 4.77
N ASP A 73 -12.14 -6.53 4.25
CA ASP A 73 -12.96 -7.50 4.95
C ASP A 73 -12.32 -8.89 4.87
N VAL A 74 -12.34 -9.62 5.99
CA VAL A 74 -12.00 -11.05 6.06
C VAL A 74 -13.24 -11.82 5.63
N ARG A 75 -13.40 -12.06 4.33
CA ARG A 75 -14.36 -13.03 3.80
C ARG A 75 -13.61 -14.12 3.05
#